data_AF-A0AAE6WM55-F1
#
_entry.id   AF-A0AAE6WM55-F1
#
_cell.length_a   1.000
_cell.length_b   1.000
_cell.length_c   1.000
_cell.angle_alpha   90.00
_cell.angle_beta   90.00
_cell.angle_gamma   90.00
#
_symmetry.space_group_name_H-M   'P 1'
#
loop_
_entity.id
_entity.type
_entity.pdbx_description
1 polymer ?
#
loop_
_entity_poly.entity_id
_entity_poly.type
_entity_poly.pdbx_seq_one_letter_code
_entity_poly.pdbx_strand_id
1 'polypeptide(L)'
;MEEQLFLIYQESNEDECLLTIQPYLTSEELAEAISRLEHRDITDYTIIKGKKMKAKMRVMIDLTEDTGKDLKEEDPHKSNEEKDLE
;
A
#
# COMPACT_ATOMS: atom_id res chain seq x y z
N MET A 1 -8.12 -31.14 -1.80
CA MET A 1 -7.35 -29.90 -2.04
C MET A 1 -5.91 -30.18 -1.68
N GLU A 2 -5.04 -30.17 -2.69
CA GLU A 2 -3.62 -30.45 -2.55
C GLU A 2 -2.88 -29.24 -1.94
N GLU A 3 -1.76 -29.53 -1.27
CA GLU A 3 -0.87 -28.49 -0.75
C GLU A 3 -0.14 -27.81 -1.90
N GLN A 4 0.01 -26.49 -1.81
CA GLN A 4 0.71 -25.63 -2.76
C GLN A 4 1.84 -24.89 -2.07
N LEU A 5 2.85 -24.52 -2.85
CA LEU A 5 3.92 -23.64 -2.41
C LEU A 5 3.54 -22.20 -2.76
N PHE A 6 3.82 -21.27 -1.86
CA PHE A 6 3.57 -19.85 -2.06
C PHE A 6 4.88 -19.11 -1.90
N LEU A 7 5.27 -18.36 -2.93
CA LEU A 7 6.38 -17.42 -2.89
C LEU A 7 5.85 -16.04 -2.57
N ILE A 8 6.37 -15.43 -1.51
CA ILE A 8 5.99 -14.11 -1.04
C ILE A 8 7.21 -13.23 -1.10
N TYR A 9 7.12 -12.10 -1.79
CA TYR A 9 8.22 -11.16 -1.93
C TYR A 9 7.68 -9.73 -2.11
N GLN A 10 8.52 -8.75 -1.80
CA GLN A 10 8.17 -7.34 -1.97
C GLN A 10 8.88 -6.77 -3.20
N GLU A 11 8.12 -6.09 -4.04
CA GLU A 11 8.64 -5.28 -5.14
C GLU A 11 8.57 -3.82 -4.68
N SER A 12 9.73 -3.17 -4.59
CA SER A 12 9.82 -1.72 -4.39
C SER A 12 9.85 -1.04 -5.76
N ASN A 13 8.84 -0.23 -6.03
CA ASN A 13 8.90 0.77 -7.09
C ASN A 13 9.01 2.17 -6.46
N GLU A 14 9.43 3.18 -7.22
CA GLU A 14 9.67 4.53 -6.71
C GLU A 14 8.43 5.14 -6.02
N ASP A 15 7.23 4.74 -6.42
CA ASP A 15 5.97 5.28 -5.94
C ASP A 15 5.22 4.37 -4.95
N GLU A 16 5.47 3.06 -4.95
CA GLU A 16 4.66 2.07 -4.22
C GLU A 16 5.46 0.84 -3.76
N CYS A 17 5.08 0.29 -2.61
CA CYS A 17 5.53 -1.01 -2.12
C CYS A 17 4.47 -2.07 -2.43
N LEU A 18 4.77 -2.99 -3.34
CA LEU A 18 3.87 -4.08 -3.73
C LEU A 18 4.29 -5.39 -3.06
N LEU A 19 3.40 -5.98 -2.26
CA LEU A 19 3.59 -7.32 -1.73
C LEU A 19 2.98 -8.35 -2.69
N THR A 20 3.82 -9.19 -3.28
CA THR A 20 3.40 -10.20 -4.24
C THR A 20 3.34 -11.58 -3.56
N ILE A 21 2.24 -12.31 -3.79
CA ILE A 21 2.03 -13.69 -3.31
C ILE A 21 1.70 -14.57 -4.52
N GLN A 22 2.61 -15.46 -4.90
CA GLN A 22 2.45 -16.33 -6.07
C GLN A 22 2.39 -17.81 -5.68
N PRO A 23 1.35 -18.55 -6.10
CA PRO A 23 1.26 -19.99 -5.89
C PRO A 23 2.05 -20.77 -6.96
N TYR A 24 2.62 -21.89 -6.54
CA TYR A 24 3.36 -22.84 -7.37
C TYR A 24 2.89 -24.27 -7.09
N LEU A 25 2.73 -25.06 -8.15
CA LEU A 25 2.25 -26.44 -8.05
C LEU A 25 3.41 -27.40 -7.81
N THR A 26 4.58 -27.11 -8.37
CA THR A 26 5.77 -27.94 -8.24
C THR A 26 6.95 -27.16 -7.67
N SER A 27 7.91 -27.89 -7.09
CA SER A 27 9.17 -27.31 -6.63
C SER A 27 10.04 -26.78 -7.77
N GLU A 28 9.92 -27.35 -8.98
CA GLU A 28 10.66 -26.91 -10.16
C GLU A 28 10.20 -25.53 -10.61
N GLU A 29 8.88 -25.30 -10.71
CA GLU A 29 8.32 -23.99 -11.06
C GLU A 29 8.72 -22.91 -10.06
N LEU A 30 8.74 -23.27 -8.76
CA LEU A 30 9.19 -22.38 -7.68
C LEU A 30 10.68 -22.05 -7.82
N ALA A 31 11.53 -23.03 -8.10
CA ALA A 31 12.97 -22.82 -8.26
C ALA A 31 13.28 -21.88 -9.43
N GLU A 32 12.59 -22.04 -10.56
CA GLU A 32 12.70 -21.12 -11.68
C GLU A 32 12.24 -19.70 -11.31
N ALA A 33 11.18 -19.57 -10.53
CA ALA A 33 10.70 -18.27 -10.07
C ALA A 33 11.69 -17.56 -9.15
N ILE A 34 12.29 -18.29 -8.21
CA ILE A 34 13.34 -17.76 -7.33
C ILE A 34 14.53 -17.29 -8.17
N SER A 35 14.97 -18.10 -9.14
CA SER A 35 16.06 -17.69 -10.04
C SER A 35 15.71 -16.38 -10.77
N ARG A 36 14.48 -16.22 -11.26
CA ARG A 36 14.03 -14.96 -11.88
C ARG A 36 14.01 -13.77 -10.92
N LEU A 37 13.69 -13.98 -9.63
CA LEU A 37 13.74 -12.92 -8.61
C LEU A 37 15.17 -12.49 -8.32
N GLU A 38 16.09 -13.44 -8.19
CA GLU A 38 17.51 -13.15 -7.97
C GLU A 38 18.10 -12.35 -9.13
N HIS A 39 17.71 -12.63 -10.37
CA HIS A 39 18.11 -11.83 -11.55
C HIS A 39 17.55 -10.39 -11.52
N ARG A 40 16.56 -10.10 -10.68
CA ARG A 40 15.98 -8.76 -10.47
C ARG A 40 16.48 -8.11 -9.18
N ASP A 41 17.52 -8.66 -8.57
CA ASP A 41 18.07 -8.23 -7.28
C ASP A 41 17.06 -8.28 -6.11
N ILE A 42 16.02 -9.12 -6.22
CA ILE A 42 15.06 -9.38 -5.15
C ILE A 42 15.50 -10.63 -4.40
N THR A 43 16.19 -10.45 -3.28
CA THR A 43 16.70 -11.55 -2.45
C THR A 43 15.85 -11.86 -1.23
N ASP A 44 15.04 -10.89 -0.79
CA ASP A 44 14.16 -11.05 0.37
C ASP A 44 12.82 -11.65 -0.07
N TYR A 45 12.67 -12.95 0.17
CA TYR A 45 11.44 -13.68 -0.08
C TYR A 45 11.15 -14.70 1.03
N THR A 46 9.89 -15.07 1.14
CA THR A 46 9.41 -16.13 2.06
C THR A 46 8.68 -17.18 1.26
N ILE A 47 8.97 -18.45 1.56
CA ILE A 47 8.26 -19.61 0.99
C ILE A 47 7.34 -20.20 2.05
N ILE A 48 6.07 -20.34 1.74
CA ILE A 48 5.08 -20.99 2.61
C ILE A 48 4.53 -22.21 1.90
N LYS A 49 4.46 -23.34 2.61
CA LYS A 49 3.69 -24.51 2.18
C LYS A 49 2.32 -24.47 2.81
N GLY A 50 1.27 -24.44 2.01
CA GLY A 50 -0.08 -24.28 2.54
C GLY A 50 -1.18 -24.66 1.56
N LYS A 51 -2.43 -24.43 1.95
CA LYS A 51 -3.59 -24.64 1.09
C LYS A 51 -4.25 -23.30 0.82
N LYS A 52 -4.60 -23.03 -0.44
CA LYS A 52 -5.34 -21.82 -0.81
C LYS A 52 -6.71 -21.85 -0.13
N MET A 53 -6.92 -20.95 0.81
CA MET A 53 -8.21 -20.78 1.49
C MET A 53 -9.16 -19.96 0.62
N LYS A 54 -10.45 -20.31 0.59
CA LYS A 54 -11.50 -19.43 0.05
C LYS A 54 -11.85 -18.38 1.11
N ALA A 55 -11.21 -17.21 1.04
CA ALA A 55 -11.58 -16.06 1.86
C ALA A 55 -12.70 -15.25 1.19
N LYS A 56 -13.68 -14.78 1.97
CA LYS A 56 -14.64 -13.76 1.54
C LYS A 56 -14.37 -12.50 2.36
N MET A 57 -13.94 -11.42 1.71
CA MET A 57 -13.81 -10.12 2.34
C MET A 57 -15.16 -9.39 2.26
N ARG A 58 -15.70 -8.96 3.41
CA ARG A 58 -16.89 -8.11 3.47
C ARG A 58 -16.49 -6.78 4.10
N VAL A 59 -16.41 -5.74 3.28
CA VAL A 59 -16.11 -4.37 3.72
C VAL A 59 -17.44 -3.65 3.91
N MET A 60 -17.62 -3.01 5.07
CA MET A 60 -18.71 -2.08 5.34
C MET A 60 -18.07 -0.71 5.57
N ILE A 61 -18.31 0.23 4.64
CA ILE A 61 -17.85 1.60 4.76
C ILE A 61 -19.06 2.41 5.19
N ASP A 62 -19.00 2.94 6.41
CA ASP A 62 -19.96 3.93 6.88
C ASP A 62 -19.41 5.30 6.49
N LEU A 63 -20.13 6.01 5.62
CA LEU A 63 -19.77 7.34 5.17
C LEU A 63 -20.58 8.34 6.00
N THR A 64 -19.91 9.01 6.91
CA THR A 64 -20.46 10.17 7.62
C THR A 64 -20.10 11.45 6.88
N GLU A 65 -20.98 12.45 6.94
CA GLU A 65 -20.69 13.77 6.39
C GLU A 65 -19.39 14.31 7.00
N ASP A 66 -18.48 14.77 6.14
CA ASP A 66 -17.31 15.52 6.56
C ASP A 66 -17.81 16.89 7.04
N THR A 67 -18.12 17.01 8.33
CA THR A 67 -18.43 18.29 8.97
C THR A 67 -17.16 19.09 9.21
N GLY A 68 -16.29 19.15 8.21
CA GLY A 68 -15.17 20.07 8.13
C GLY A 68 -15.74 21.48 8.24
N LYS A 69 -15.69 22.04 9.44
CA LYS A 69 -16.01 23.45 9.66
C LYS A 69 -15.06 24.23 8.76
N ASP A 70 -15.63 24.94 7.78
CA ASP A 70 -14.93 25.95 7.00
C ASP A 70 -14.02 26.72 7.94
N LEU A 71 -12.71 26.57 7.75
CA LEU A 71 -11.72 27.46 8.33
C LEU A 71 -12.05 28.83 7.74
N LYS A 72 -12.82 29.63 8.49
CA LYS A 72 -12.99 31.05 8.20
C LYS A 72 -11.58 31.62 8.09
N GLU A 73 -11.22 32.07 6.91
CA GLU A 73 -10.10 32.97 6.69
C GLU A 73 -10.36 34.22 7.56
N GLU A 74 -9.75 34.28 8.74
CA GLU A 74 -9.67 35.52 9.49
C GLU A 74 -8.61 36.40 8.83
N ASP A 75 -9.10 37.33 8.02
CA ASP A 75 -8.37 38.46 7.47
C ASP A 75 -8.08 39.46 8.60
N PRO A 76 -6.81 39.83 8.92
CA PRO A 76 -6.54 40.96 9.78
C PRO A 76 -5.62 41.96 9.08
N HIS A 77 -5.99 42.45 7.89
CA HIS A 77 -5.44 43.70 7.39
C HIS A 77 -6.25 44.90 7.92
N LYS A 78 -5.94 45.32 9.16
CA LYS A 78 -6.13 46.72 9.55
C LYS A 78 -4.81 47.46 9.41
N SER A 79 -4.60 48.04 8.23
CA SER A 79 -3.71 49.17 8.03
C SER A 79 -4.22 50.35 8.85
N ASN A 80 -3.50 50.72 9.91
CA ASN A 80 -3.64 52.05 10.51
C ASN A 80 -2.98 53.05 9.55
N GLU A 81 -3.79 53.79 8.81
CA GLU A 81 -3.36 55.02 8.16
C GLU A 81 -3.03 56.06 9.23
N GLU A 82 -1.78 56.53 9.21
CA GLU A 82 -1.35 57.78 9.83
C GLU A 82 -2.21 58.94 9.29
N LYS A 83 -2.75 59.75 10.20
CA LYS A 83 -3.08 61.14 9.89
C LYS A 83 -2.49 62.04 10.95
N ASP A 84 -1.38 62.66 10.56
CA ASP A 84 -0.82 63.88 11.12
C ASP A 84 -1.90 64.97 11.26
N LEU A 85 -1.87 65.67 12.39
CA LEU A 85 -2.48 66.99 12.60
C LEU A 85 -1.69 67.69 13.73
N GLU A 86 -0.64 68.40 13.34
CA GLU A 86 -0.19 69.66 13.98
C GLU A 86 -0.06 70.74 12.92
#